data_AF-A0A952P608-F1
#
_entry.id   AF-A0A952P608-F1
#
_cell.length_a   1.000
_cell.length_b   1.000
_cell.length_c   1.000
_cell.angle_alpha   90.00
_cell.angle_beta   90.00
_cell.angle_gamma   90.00
#
_symmetry.space_group_name_H-M   'P 1'
#
loop_
_entity.id
_entity.type
_entity.pdbx_description
1 polymer ?
#
loop_
_entity_poly.entity_id
_entity_poly.type
_entity_poly.pdbx_seq_one_letter_code
_entity_poly.pdbx_strand_id
1 'polypeptide(L)'
;MIFYDLLNKYNWNDLHESLLVLYPDEERNMKGYKSVFETLISIETIETDFEIIIENCIDTNSDGEKIVYESVSGKKLNPENGESEIYGLDFTPWGEWLCMSINENTRNNYSEPEIICHCLNEMTFYGFTQEKIQEQACELQAIIDEFDNMSDEEKAANTYTFDEVKKIFEIDDDIPEDLINKRD
;
A
#
# COMPACT_ATOMS: atom_id res chain seq x y z
N MET A 1 10.10 1.79 17.58
CA MET A 1 9.24 2.99 17.65
C MET A 1 7.94 2.60 17.01
N ILE A 2 6.80 2.86 17.66
CA ILE A 2 5.47 2.54 17.12
C ILE A 2 4.93 3.75 16.35
N PHE A 3 4.14 3.52 15.30
CA PHE A 3 3.61 4.59 14.46
C PHE A 3 2.73 5.58 15.23
N TYR A 4 1.90 5.10 16.17
CA TYR A 4 1.10 5.97 17.04
C TYR A 4 1.95 6.96 17.85
N ASP A 5 3.06 6.49 18.43
CA ASP A 5 3.97 7.35 19.18
C ASP A 5 4.58 8.43 18.29
N LEU A 6 4.89 8.07 17.03
CA LEU A 6 5.45 8.98 16.05
C LEU A 6 4.43 10.08 15.69
N LEU A 7 3.18 9.72 15.38
CA LEU A 7 2.11 10.68 15.07
C LEU A 7 1.90 11.71 16.18
N ASN A 8 1.92 11.27 17.44
CA ASN A 8 1.68 12.13 18.60
C ASN A 8 2.80 13.16 18.89
N LYS A 9 3.97 13.05 18.24
CA LYS A 9 5.05 14.04 18.36
C LYS A 9 4.84 15.27 17.49
N TYR A 10 4.04 15.16 16.44
CA TYR A 10 3.89 16.18 15.41
C TYR A 10 2.49 16.78 15.43
N ASN A 11 2.38 18.02 14.96
CA ASN A 11 1.10 18.63 14.67
C ASN A 11 0.88 18.73 13.16
N TRP A 12 -0.35 19.03 12.76
CA TRP A 12 -0.72 19.10 11.34
C TRP A 12 0.15 20.08 10.53
N ASN A 13 0.56 21.22 11.10
CA ASN A 13 1.33 22.21 10.33
C ASN A 13 2.71 21.67 9.97
N ASP A 14 3.35 20.90 10.86
CA ASP A 14 4.65 20.27 10.60
C ASP A 14 4.53 19.29 9.41
N LEU A 15 3.45 18.51 9.38
CA LEU A 15 3.21 17.50 8.36
C LEU A 15 2.74 18.09 7.03
N HIS A 16 1.96 19.17 7.07
CA HIS A 16 1.43 19.83 5.88
C HIS A 16 2.55 20.33 4.95
N GLU A 17 3.59 20.95 5.52
CA GLU A 17 4.74 21.41 4.73
C GLU A 17 5.51 20.23 4.12
N SER A 18 5.75 19.17 4.88
CA SER A 18 6.41 17.95 4.38
C SER A 18 5.59 17.25 3.28
N LEU A 19 4.28 17.12 3.45
CA LEU A 19 3.39 16.51 2.45
C LEU A 19 3.43 17.29 1.13
N LEU A 20 3.40 18.62 1.16
CA LEU A 20 3.47 19.43 -0.07
C LEU A 20 4.82 19.33 -0.79
N VAL A 21 5.91 19.11 -0.04
CA VAL A 21 7.23 18.90 -0.64
C VAL A 21 7.33 17.52 -1.28
N LEU A 22 6.85 16.49 -0.60
CA LEU A 22 6.93 15.10 -1.08
C LEU A 22 5.91 14.80 -2.20
N TYR A 23 4.71 15.37 -2.09
CA TYR A 23 3.57 15.12 -2.95
C TYR A 23 2.94 16.45 -3.40
N PRO A 24 3.64 17.25 -4.23
CA PRO A 24 3.13 18.56 -4.64
C PRO A 24 1.82 18.49 -5.42
N ASP A 25 1.61 17.43 -6.20
CA ASP A 25 0.38 17.21 -6.98
C ASP A 25 -0.86 16.94 -6.11
N GLU A 26 -0.65 16.64 -4.83
CA GLU A 26 -1.67 16.37 -3.84
C GLU A 26 -2.15 17.64 -3.08
N GLU A 27 -1.71 18.84 -3.45
CA GLU A 27 -2.11 20.10 -2.79
C GLU A 27 -3.63 20.24 -2.65
N ARG A 28 -4.38 19.85 -3.68
CA ARG A 28 -5.86 19.89 -3.66
C ARG A 28 -6.49 18.98 -2.61
N ASN A 29 -5.77 17.96 -2.15
CA ASN A 29 -6.21 16.90 -1.25
C ASN A 29 -5.79 17.14 0.21
N MET A 30 -5.09 18.23 0.53
CA MET A 30 -4.57 18.52 1.89
C MET A 30 -5.64 18.50 2.99
N LYS A 31 -6.89 18.87 2.67
CA LYS A 31 -8.01 18.74 3.63
C LYS A 31 -8.32 17.30 3.99
N GLY A 32 -8.20 16.39 3.02
CA GLY A 32 -8.37 14.94 3.22
C GLY A 32 -7.29 14.40 4.14
N TYR A 33 -6.02 14.66 3.83
CA TYR A 33 -4.89 14.29 4.68
C TYR A 33 -5.02 14.80 6.11
N LYS A 34 -5.44 16.06 6.28
CA LYS A 34 -5.70 16.64 7.60
C LYS A 34 -6.76 15.84 8.36
N SER A 35 -7.88 15.55 7.70
CA SER A 35 -8.98 14.78 8.29
C SER A 35 -8.52 13.39 8.72
N VAL A 36 -7.69 12.73 7.92
CA VAL A 36 -7.13 11.42 8.25
C VAL A 36 -6.20 11.51 9.44
N PHE A 37 -5.26 12.46 9.45
CA PHE A 37 -4.39 12.69 10.60
C PHE A 37 -5.18 12.94 11.90
N GLU A 38 -6.18 13.82 11.86
CA GLU A 38 -7.07 14.10 13.01
C GLU A 38 -7.89 12.88 13.43
N THR A 39 -8.23 11.99 12.49
CA THR A 39 -8.91 10.73 12.79
C THR A 39 -7.96 9.76 13.48
N LEU A 40 -6.75 9.56 12.94
CA LEU A 40 -5.74 8.64 13.46
C LEU A 40 -5.37 8.90 14.93
N ILE A 41 -5.30 10.16 15.34
CA ILE A 41 -5.03 10.52 16.75
C ILE A 41 -6.19 10.22 17.71
N SER A 42 -7.37 9.86 17.19
CA SER A 42 -8.62 9.71 17.96
C SER A 42 -9.24 8.31 17.94
N ILE A 43 -8.85 7.46 16.99
CA ILE A 43 -9.40 6.11 16.85
C ILE A 43 -8.76 5.12 17.83
N GLU A 44 -9.43 3.99 18.05
CA GLU A 44 -8.88 2.88 18.80
C GLU A 44 -7.78 2.17 18.00
N THR A 45 -6.74 1.76 18.72
CA THR A 45 -5.63 0.99 18.17
C THR A 45 -5.98 -0.49 18.12
N ILE A 46 -5.46 -1.20 17.12
CA ILE A 46 -5.63 -2.65 16.95
C ILE A 46 -4.24 -3.28 16.99
N GLU A 47 -4.03 -4.22 17.90
CA GLU A 47 -2.73 -4.90 18.07
C GLU A 47 -2.31 -5.65 16.80
N THR A 48 -1.02 -5.54 16.46
CA THR A 48 -0.45 -6.17 15.28
C THR A 48 1.04 -6.42 15.49
N ASP A 49 1.59 -7.40 14.76
CA ASP A 49 3.02 -7.75 14.75
C ASP A 49 3.74 -7.28 13.48
N PHE A 50 3.06 -6.47 12.67
CA PHE A 50 3.63 -5.88 11.45
C PHE A 50 4.64 -4.77 11.76
N GLU A 51 5.65 -4.67 10.90
CA GLU A 51 6.56 -3.52 10.81
C GLU A 51 6.28 -2.71 9.54
N ILE A 52 6.21 -1.38 9.65
CA ILE A 52 6.19 -0.48 8.50
C ILE A 52 7.59 -0.42 7.90
N ILE A 53 7.65 -0.65 6.59
CA ILE A 53 8.83 -0.46 5.74
C ILE A 53 8.52 0.58 4.68
N ILE A 54 9.46 1.49 4.50
CA ILE A 54 9.48 2.44 3.40
C ILE A 54 10.77 2.21 2.61
N GLU A 55 10.62 2.02 1.30
CA GLU A 55 11.70 1.77 0.37
C GLU A 55 11.58 2.64 -0.89
N ASN A 56 12.72 3.17 -1.33
CA ASN A 56 12.82 3.86 -2.60
C ASN A 56 12.81 2.83 -3.74
N CYS A 57 11.81 2.93 -4.60
CA CYS A 57 11.62 2.06 -5.76
C CYS A 57 11.89 2.80 -7.05
N ILE A 58 12.47 2.09 -8.02
CA ILE A 58 12.69 2.57 -9.38
C ILE A 58 11.95 1.64 -10.31
N ASP A 59 11.04 2.20 -11.11
CA ASP A 59 10.26 1.47 -12.10
C ASP A 59 10.28 2.20 -13.44
N THR A 60 9.68 1.62 -14.47
CA THR A 60 9.56 2.19 -15.82
C THR A 60 8.08 2.31 -16.18
N ASN A 61 7.64 3.51 -16.55
CA ASN A 61 6.26 3.73 -16.96
C ASN A 61 5.97 3.19 -18.36
N SER A 62 4.72 3.31 -18.81
CA SER A 62 4.27 2.87 -20.13
C SER A 62 5.01 3.54 -21.30
N ASP A 63 5.59 4.72 -21.07
CA ASP A 63 6.35 5.47 -22.07
C ASP A 63 7.84 5.11 -22.06
N GLY A 64 8.27 4.16 -21.22
CA GLY A 64 9.67 3.75 -21.10
C GLY A 64 10.51 4.67 -20.20
N GLU A 65 9.89 5.61 -19.50
CA GLU A 65 10.57 6.56 -18.62
C GLU A 65 10.73 5.98 -17.21
N LYS A 66 11.90 6.21 -16.61
CA LYS A 66 12.13 5.79 -15.22
C LYS A 66 11.34 6.67 -14.26
N ILE A 67 10.57 6.03 -13.40
CA ILE A 67 9.88 6.66 -12.28
C ILE A 67 10.57 6.23 -10.99
N VAL A 68 10.73 7.18 -10.08
CA VAL A 68 11.19 6.94 -8.71
C VAL A 68 10.03 7.26 -7.78
N TYR A 69 9.70 6.34 -6.88
CA TYR A 69 8.64 6.52 -5.89
C TYR A 69 9.02 5.82 -4.58
N GLU A 70 8.33 6.20 -3.50
CA GLU A 70 8.48 5.55 -2.20
C GLU A 70 7.35 4.54 -2.04
N SER A 71 7.72 3.29 -1.81
CA SER A 71 6.78 2.20 -1.52
C SER A 71 6.66 2.02 -0.02
N VAL A 72 5.42 1.93 0.48
CA VAL A 72 5.14 1.65 1.90
C VAL A 72 4.54 0.25 2.00
N SER A 73 5.14 -0.60 2.83
CA SER A 73 4.72 -1.99 2.98
C SER A 73 4.78 -2.46 4.43
N GLY A 74 4.04 -3.53 4.70
CA GLY A 74 4.04 -4.22 5.97
C GLY A 74 4.96 -5.44 5.92
N LYS A 75 5.88 -5.54 6.86
CA LYS A 75 6.70 -6.74 7.06
C LYS A 75 6.24 -7.51 8.28
N LYS A 76 6.06 -8.81 8.12
CA LYS A 76 5.71 -9.72 9.23
C LYS A 76 6.61 -10.93 9.22
N LEU A 77 7.04 -11.37 10.40
CA LEU A 77 7.77 -12.62 10.57
C LEU A 77 6.78 -13.79 10.54
N ASN A 78 7.00 -14.73 9.63
CA ASN A 78 6.25 -15.96 9.62
C ASN A 78 6.80 -16.89 10.72
N PRO A 79 5.99 -17.26 11.73
CA PRO A 79 6.47 -18.05 12.87
C PRO A 79 6.79 -19.50 12.52
N GLU A 80 6.29 -20.02 11.38
CA GLU A 80 6.46 -21.41 10.99
C GLU A 80 7.82 -21.67 10.34
N ASN A 81 8.29 -20.76 9.49
CA ASN A 81 9.55 -20.88 8.77
C ASN A 81 10.63 -19.88 9.23
N GLY A 82 10.26 -18.87 10.03
CA GLY A 82 11.16 -17.81 10.49
C GLY A 82 11.57 -16.83 9.38
N GLU A 83 10.93 -16.90 8.21
CA GLU A 83 11.15 -15.98 7.10
C GLU A 83 10.25 -14.77 7.24
N SER A 84 10.68 -13.62 6.72
CA SER A 84 9.86 -12.43 6.71
C SER A 84 9.11 -12.32 5.38
N GLU A 85 7.82 -12.00 5.47
CA GLU A 85 6.96 -11.75 4.32
C GLU A 85 6.61 -10.26 4.25
N ILE A 86 6.44 -9.76 3.03
CA ILE A 86 6.11 -8.36 2.72
C ILE A 86 4.69 -8.31 2.14
N TYR A 87 3.89 -7.37 2.64
CA TYR A 87 2.48 -7.21 2.29
C TYR A 87 2.19 -5.76 1.91
N GLY A 88 1.29 -5.57 0.94
CA GLY A 88 0.65 -4.28 0.72
C GLY A 88 -0.22 -3.92 1.91
N LEU A 89 -0.33 -2.63 2.22
CA LEU A 89 -1.06 -2.14 3.39
C LEU A 89 -2.37 -1.42 3.04
N ASP A 90 -2.72 -1.34 1.76
CA ASP A 90 -3.77 -0.46 1.23
C ASP A 90 -5.14 -0.59 1.90
N PHE A 91 -5.54 -1.83 2.23
CA PHE A 91 -6.82 -2.15 2.87
C PHE A 91 -6.70 -2.42 4.37
N THR A 92 -5.50 -2.25 4.93
CA THR A 92 -5.26 -2.52 6.35
C THR A 92 -6.00 -1.50 7.21
N PRO A 93 -6.77 -1.94 8.22
CA PRO A 93 -7.48 -1.00 9.08
C PRO A 93 -6.55 0.01 9.72
N TRP A 94 -6.92 1.30 9.69
CA TRP A 94 -6.08 2.36 10.26
C TRP A 94 -5.71 2.14 11.73
N GLY A 95 -6.55 1.48 12.52
CA GLY A 95 -6.23 1.11 13.90
C GLY A 95 -5.04 0.15 14.01
N GLU A 96 -4.82 -0.75 13.04
CA GLU A 96 -3.67 -1.66 13.01
C GLU A 96 -2.38 -0.92 12.71
N TRP A 97 -2.41 0.00 11.74
CA TRP A 97 -1.26 0.85 11.41
C TRP A 97 -0.70 1.56 12.65
N LEU A 98 -1.57 2.02 13.56
CA LEU A 98 -1.16 2.71 14.77
C LEU A 98 -0.28 1.85 15.68
N CYS A 99 -0.48 0.52 15.71
CA CYS A 99 0.35 -0.40 16.49
C CYS A 99 1.53 -1.00 15.72
N MET A 100 1.70 -0.69 14.43
CA MET A 100 2.86 -1.17 13.69
C MET A 100 4.14 -0.52 14.18
N SER A 101 5.20 -1.32 14.29
CA SER A 101 6.52 -0.80 14.58
C SER A 101 7.18 -0.27 13.30
N ILE A 102 8.06 0.72 13.40
CA ILE A 102 8.76 1.25 12.23
C ILE A 102 10.11 0.57 12.11
N ASN A 103 10.36 -0.04 10.96
CA ASN A 103 11.59 -0.77 10.68
C ASN A 103 12.84 0.10 10.85
N GLU A 104 13.95 -0.52 11.26
CA GLU A 104 15.21 0.20 11.50
C GLU A 104 15.78 0.87 10.25
N ASN A 105 15.73 0.23 9.09
CA ASN A 105 16.23 0.84 7.85
C ASN A 105 15.40 2.07 7.47
N THR A 106 14.08 2.01 7.62
CA THR A 106 13.20 3.16 7.41
C THR A 106 13.54 4.31 8.35
N ARG A 107 13.78 4.04 9.64
CA ARG A 107 14.20 5.08 10.59
C ARG A 107 15.57 5.70 10.28
N ASN A 108 16.44 4.95 9.62
CA ASN A 108 17.78 5.43 9.27
C ASN A 108 17.80 6.25 7.98
N ASN A 109 16.84 6.01 7.08
CA ASN A 109 16.82 6.62 5.74
C ASN A 109 15.82 7.78 5.60
N TYR A 110 14.79 7.83 6.44
CA TYR A 110 13.74 8.83 6.36
C TYR A 110 13.61 9.59 7.68
N SER A 111 13.31 10.89 7.59
CA SER A 111 12.95 11.66 8.76
C SER A 111 11.57 11.27 9.29
N GLU A 112 11.35 11.54 10.57
CA GLU A 112 10.08 11.28 11.24
C GLU A 112 8.85 11.88 10.51
N PRO A 113 8.87 13.14 10.03
CA PRO A 113 7.79 13.69 9.20
C PRO A 113 7.62 12.98 7.86
N GLU A 114 8.71 12.65 7.15
CA GLU A 114 8.64 11.92 5.87
C GLU A 114 7.96 10.57 6.05
N ILE A 115 8.31 9.82 7.10
CA ILE A 115 7.69 8.54 7.43
C ILE A 115 6.17 8.71 7.58
N ILE A 116 5.72 9.71 8.34
CA ILE A 116 4.28 9.98 8.52
C ILE A 116 3.63 10.33 7.18
N CYS A 117 4.26 11.17 6.37
CA CYS A 117 3.70 11.62 5.08
C CYS A 117 3.53 10.45 4.10
N HIS A 118 4.53 9.58 3.99
CA HIS A 118 4.46 8.39 3.15
C HIS A 118 3.36 7.43 3.63
N CYS A 119 3.25 7.20 4.94
CA CYS A 119 2.17 6.37 5.50
C CYS A 119 0.79 6.98 5.23
N LEU A 120 0.63 8.30 5.39
CA LEU A 120 -0.64 8.98 5.09
C LEU A 120 -1.00 8.87 3.61
N ASN A 121 -0.03 9.01 2.69
CA ASN A 121 -0.25 8.83 1.26
C ASN A 121 -0.72 7.40 0.96
N GLU A 122 -0.05 6.39 1.52
CA GLU A 122 -0.43 4.98 1.36
C GLU A 122 -1.85 4.69 1.90
N MET A 123 -2.12 5.11 3.14
CA MET A 123 -3.42 4.95 3.81
C MET A 123 -4.59 5.59 3.04
N THR A 124 -4.30 6.54 2.15
CA THR A 124 -5.32 7.32 1.46
C THR A 124 -5.37 7.07 -0.04
N PHE A 125 -4.64 6.06 -0.53
CA PHE A 125 -4.62 5.69 -1.95
C PHE A 125 -6.02 5.41 -2.51
N TYR A 126 -6.86 4.70 -1.75
CA TYR A 126 -8.24 4.39 -2.10
C TYR A 126 -9.28 5.41 -1.58
N GLY A 127 -8.83 6.49 -0.93
CA GLY A 127 -9.65 7.59 -0.46
C GLY A 127 -9.37 8.00 0.99
N PHE A 128 -10.05 9.06 1.45
CA PHE A 128 -9.76 9.71 2.74
C PHE A 128 -10.68 9.27 3.90
N THR A 129 -11.36 8.13 3.77
CA THR A 129 -12.27 7.61 4.82
C THR A 129 -12.11 6.10 4.94
N GLN A 130 -11.84 5.64 6.16
CA GLN A 130 -11.72 4.22 6.49
C GLN A 130 -12.94 3.42 6.02
N GLU A 131 -14.15 3.95 6.18
CA GLU A 131 -15.38 3.24 5.81
C GLU A 131 -15.42 2.87 4.33
N LYS A 132 -15.00 3.77 3.44
CA LYS A 132 -14.97 3.51 1.99
C LYS A 132 -13.88 2.54 1.60
N ILE A 133 -12.70 2.64 2.24
CA ILE A 133 -11.59 1.72 1.99
C ILE A 133 -12.02 0.29 2.38
N GLN A 134 -12.67 0.14 3.54
CA GLN A 134 -13.17 -1.15 4.01
C GLN A 134 -14.35 -1.66 3.18
N GLU A 135 -15.22 -0.78 2.68
CA GLU A 135 -16.28 -1.17 1.73
C GLU A 135 -15.69 -1.83 0.47
N GLN A 136 -14.66 -1.22 -0.14
CA GLN A 136 -13.96 -1.79 -1.28
C GLN A 136 -13.27 -3.13 -0.95
N ALA A 137 -12.65 -3.22 0.23
CA ALA A 137 -12.04 -4.48 0.69
C ALA A 137 -13.09 -5.59 0.83
N CYS A 138 -14.27 -5.28 1.39
CA CYS A 138 -15.38 -6.21 1.49
C CYS A 138 -15.95 -6.61 0.12
N GLU A 139 -16.07 -5.68 -0.82
CA GLU A 139 -16.50 -5.98 -2.19
C GLU A 139 -15.51 -6.94 -2.88
N LEU A 140 -14.21 -6.71 -2.72
CA LEU A 140 -13.18 -7.59 -3.27
C LEU A 140 -13.22 -8.99 -2.64
N GLN A 141 -13.37 -9.06 -1.32
CA GLN A 141 -13.50 -10.35 -0.61
C GLN A 141 -14.74 -11.12 -1.08
N ALA A 142 -15.87 -10.43 -1.31
CA ALA A 142 -17.09 -11.07 -1.81
C ALA A 142 -16.88 -11.67 -3.21
N ILE A 143 -16.12 -11.01 -4.09
CA ILE A 143 -15.76 -11.55 -5.41
C ILE A 143 -14.88 -12.81 -5.28
N ILE A 144 -13.91 -12.79 -4.36
CA ILE A 144 -13.05 -13.94 -4.08
C ILE A 144 -13.89 -15.11 -3.56
N ASP A 145 -14.75 -14.86 -2.57
CA ASP A 145 -15.62 -15.88 -1.99
C ASP A 145 -16.58 -16.45 -3.03
N GLU A 146 -17.14 -15.61 -3.90
CA GLU A 146 -17.98 -16.05 -5.01
C GLU A 146 -17.20 -16.99 -5.92
N PHE A 147 -16.00 -16.59 -6.36
CA PHE A 147 -15.14 -17.41 -7.20
C PHE A 147 -14.79 -18.75 -6.55
N ASP A 148 -14.38 -18.77 -5.29
CA ASP A 148 -13.99 -20.00 -4.60
C ASP A 148 -15.15 -21.00 -4.46
N ASN A 149 -16.38 -20.49 -4.35
CA ASN A 149 -17.60 -21.30 -4.25
C ASN A 149 -18.19 -21.73 -5.61
N MET A 150 -17.67 -21.22 -6.74
CA MET A 150 -18.09 -21.67 -8.07
C MET A 150 -17.63 -23.10 -8.36
N SER A 151 -18.47 -23.88 -9.05
CA SER A 151 -18.08 -25.14 -9.66
C SER A 151 -17.06 -24.93 -10.79
N ASP A 152 -16.34 -26.00 -11.19
CA ASP A 152 -15.38 -25.92 -12.30
C ASP A 152 -16.06 -25.47 -13.62
N GLU A 153 -17.31 -25.89 -13.84
CA GLU A 153 -18.12 -25.48 -14.99
C GLU A 153 -18.45 -23.99 -14.95
N GLU A 154 -18.81 -23.46 -13.78
CA GLU A 154 -19.09 -22.03 -13.59
C GLU A 154 -17.82 -21.19 -13.71
N LYS A 155 -16.69 -21.65 -13.15
CA LYS A 155 -15.39 -20.97 -13.31
C LYS A 155 -15.00 -20.88 -14.78
N ALA A 156 -15.10 -21.99 -15.52
CA ALA A 156 -14.79 -22.02 -16.94
C ALA A 156 -15.73 -21.13 -17.78
N ALA A 157 -16.98 -20.93 -17.34
CA ALA A 157 -17.95 -20.08 -18.04
C ALA A 157 -17.80 -18.59 -17.73
N ASN A 158 -17.29 -18.23 -16.54
CA ASN A 158 -17.23 -16.85 -16.04
C ASN A 158 -15.80 -16.27 -15.99
N THR A 159 -14.78 -17.05 -16.32
CA THR A 159 -13.39 -16.57 -16.36
C THR A 159 -12.74 -16.87 -17.71
N TYR A 160 -11.64 -16.18 -17.98
CA TYR A 160 -10.76 -16.49 -19.10
C TYR A 160 -9.43 -17.00 -18.55
N THR A 161 -8.90 -18.03 -19.20
CA THR A 161 -7.49 -18.39 -19.03
C THR A 161 -6.60 -17.26 -19.57
N PHE A 162 -5.36 -17.19 -19.10
CA PHE A 162 -4.44 -16.16 -19.56
C PHE A 162 -4.17 -16.25 -21.08
N ASP A 163 -4.14 -17.46 -21.65
CA ASP A 163 -3.99 -17.67 -23.09
C ASP A 163 -5.20 -17.13 -23.89
N GLU A 164 -6.41 -17.26 -23.36
CA GLU A 164 -7.60 -16.67 -23.98
C GLU A 164 -7.56 -15.14 -23.92
N VAL A 165 -7.12 -14.57 -22.79
CA VAL A 165 -6.91 -13.12 -22.65
C VAL A 165 -5.89 -12.63 -23.67
N LYS A 166 -4.73 -13.29 -23.80
CA LYS A 166 -3.72 -12.92 -24.81
C LYS A 166 -4.29 -12.88 -26.21
N LYS A 167 -5.09 -13.88 -26.59
CA LYS A 167 -5.73 -13.94 -27.90
C LYS A 167 -6.75 -12.83 -28.12
N ILE A 168 -7.51 -12.46 -27.09
CA ILE A 168 -8.49 -11.37 -27.15
C ILE A 168 -7.79 -10.03 -27.37
N PHE A 169 -6.66 -9.80 -26.70
CA PHE A 169 -5.93 -8.55 -26.72
C PHE A 169 -4.76 -8.53 -27.72
N GLU A 170 -4.61 -9.56 -28.56
CA GLU A 170 -3.52 -9.72 -29.52
C GLU A 170 -2.13 -9.51 -28.87
N ILE A 171 -1.97 -10.01 -27.64
CA ILE A 171 -0.70 -9.94 -26.90
C ILE A 171 0.21 -11.06 -27.42
N ASP A 172 1.29 -10.69 -28.10
CA ASP A 172 2.33 -11.62 -28.54
C ASP A 172 3.12 -12.15 -27.34
N ASP A 173 3.52 -13.43 -27.41
CA ASP A 173 4.34 -14.11 -26.38
C ASP A 173 5.79 -13.58 -26.30
N ASP A 174 6.20 -12.75 -27.27
CA ASP A 174 7.53 -12.15 -27.33
C ASP A 174 7.62 -10.95 -26.38
N ILE A 175 7.62 -11.20 -25.07
CA ILE A 175 8.27 -10.26 -24.14
C ILE A 175 9.78 -10.39 -24.40
N PRO A 176 10.46 -9.33 -24.87
CA PRO A 176 11.90 -9.37 -25.08
C PRO A 176 12.65 -9.90 -23.84
N GLU A 177 13.54 -10.89 -24.01
CA GLU A 177 14.28 -11.53 -22.90
C GLU A 177 15.06 -10.54 -22.02
N ASP A 178 15.37 -9.35 -22.52
CA ASP A 178 16.03 -8.26 -21.79
C ASP A 178 15.14 -7.56 -20.75
N LEU A 179 13.82 -7.81 -20.75
CA LEU A 179 12.89 -7.39 -19.71
C LEU A 179 12.71 -8.46 -18.60
N ILE A 180 13.14 -9.70 -18.84
CA ILE A 180 12.97 -10.83 -17.89
C ILE A 180 14.14 -10.90 -16.88
N ASN A 181 15.30 -10.29 -17.18
CA ASN A 181 16.51 -10.36 -16.35
C ASN A 181 17.06 -8.97 -15.92
N LYS A 182 16.28 -8.21 -15.15
CA LYS A 182 16.82 -7.11 -14.33
C LYS A 182 16.35 -7.22 -12.87
N ARG A 183 16.73 -8.33 -12.24
CA ARG A 183 16.98 -8.37 -10.79
C ARG A 183 18.47 -8.65 -10.62
N ASP A 184 19.25 -7.58 -10.53
CA ASP A 184 20.58 -7.52 -9.93
C ASP A 184 20.66 -6.25 -9.09
#